data_AF-A0A1B6MPR2-F1
#
_entry.id   AF-A0A1B6MPR2-F1
#
_cell.length_a   1.000
_cell.length_b   1.000
_cell.length_c   1.000
_cell.angle_alpha   90.00
_cell.angle_beta   90.00
_cell.angle_gamma   90.00
#
_symmetry.space_group_name_H-M   'P 1'
#
loop_
_entity.id
_entity.type
_entity.pdbx_description
1 polymer ?
#
loop_
_entity_poly.entity_id
_entity_poly.type
_entity_poly.pdbx_seq_one_letter_code
_entity_poly.pdbx_strand_id
1 'polypeptide(L)'
;MEFDGVQLDNDGLIVDNFKDYFSSVYSNYTVVPMIEMAERGASMVGAGCLILDQVTEQDVAFAIKKFKSKTTADPDLLPQYIFKGCADNLTPPLMFLFN
;
A
#
# COMPACT_ATOMS: atom_id res chain seq x y z
N MET A 1 7.60 -27.90 14.06
CA MET A 1 8.47 -26.73 13.74
C MET A 1 9.12 -26.32 15.04
N GLU A 2 10.40 -25.99 15.11
CA GLU A 2 11.05 -25.68 16.40
C GLU A 2 11.42 -24.20 16.47
N PHE A 3 11.05 -23.54 17.58
CA PHE A 3 11.37 -22.14 17.86
C PHE A 3 11.78 -22.01 19.34
N ASP A 4 12.94 -21.39 19.61
CA ASP A 4 13.52 -21.26 20.96
C ASP A 4 13.57 -22.56 21.79
N GLY A 5 13.82 -23.69 21.12
CA GLY A 5 13.91 -25.01 21.76
C GLY A 5 12.55 -25.63 22.11
N VAL A 6 11.44 -25.05 21.66
CA VAL A 6 10.08 -25.58 21.81
C VAL A 6 9.60 -26.13 20.47
N GLN A 7 9.17 -27.40 20.47
CA GLN A 7 8.46 -27.99 19.34
C GLN A 7 7.03 -27.42 19.26
N LEU A 8 6.73 -26.81 18.13
CA LEU A 8 5.44 -26.27 17.75
C LEU A 8 4.80 -27.23 16.74
N ASP A 9 3.78 -27.96 17.20
CA ASP A 9 3.14 -29.06 16.47
C ASP A 9 1.71 -28.74 16.00
N ASN A 10 1.25 -27.51 16.24
CA ASN A 10 -0.07 -27.03 15.84
C ASN A 10 0.07 -25.71 15.10
N ASP A 11 -0.59 -25.60 13.94
CA ASP A 11 -0.62 -24.41 13.09
C ASP A 11 -0.96 -23.13 13.87
N GLY A 12 -1.91 -23.19 14.82
CA GLY A 12 -2.26 -22.04 15.65
C GLY A 12 -1.09 -21.57 16.53
N LEU A 13 -0.38 -22.51 17.16
CA LEU A 13 0.79 -22.20 17.99
C LEU A 13 1.96 -21.67 17.16
N ILE A 14 2.11 -22.16 15.93
CA ILE A 14 3.11 -21.66 14.98
C ILE A 14 2.80 -20.21 14.59
N VAL A 15 1.54 -19.90 14.27
CA VAL A 15 1.10 -18.55 13.90
C VAL A 15 1.26 -17.57 15.07
N ASP A 16 0.89 -17.97 16.28
CA ASP A 16 1.00 -17.12 17.46
C ASP A 16 2.47 -16.82 17.81
N ASN A 17 3.35 -17.83 17.79
CA ASN A 17 4.78 -17.62 18.02
C ASN A 17 5.41 -16.74 16.94
N PHE A 18 5.02 -16.92 15.68
CA PHE A 18 5.48 -16.07 14.58
C PHE A 18 5.06 -14.61 14.80
N LYS A 19 3.80 -14.37 15.17
CA LYS A 19 3.29 -13.04 15.50
C LYS A 19 4.08 -12.40 16.64
N ASP A 20 4.29 -13.14 17.72
CA ASP A 20 4.97 -12.64 18.91
C ASP A 20 6.44 -12.34 18.66
N TYR A 21 7.13 -13.17 17.87
CA TYR A 21 8.52 -12.94 17.46
C TYR A 21 8.70 -11.57 16.78
N PHE A 22 7.76 -11.20 15.92
CA PHE A 22 7.80 -9.94 15.19
C PHE A 22 7.08 -8.77 15.87
N SER A 23 6.49 -8.99 17.05
CA SER A 23 5.71 -7.98 17.77
C SER A 23 6.49 -6.71 18.13
N SER A 24 7.82 -6.83 18.28
CA SER A 24 8.72 -5.69 18.57
C SER A 24 9.15 -4.92 17.32
N VAL A 25 9.08 -5.56 16.14
CA VAL A 25 9.48 -4.97 14.85
C VAL A 25 8.35 -4.12 14.28
N TYR A 26 7.11 -4.55 14.50
CA TYR A 26 5.93 -3.85 13.99
C TYR A 26 5.27 -3.05 15.10
N SER A 27 5.17 -1.73 14.90
CA SER A 27 4.29 -0.91 15.73
C SER A 27 2.85 -1.24 15.37
N ASN A 28 2.00 -1.50 16.38
CA ASN A 28 0.56 -1.61 16.15
C ASN A 28 0.08 -0.32 15.50
N TYR A 29 -0.50 -0.42 14.30
CA TYR A 29 -1.17 0.70 13.66
C TYR A 29 -2.46 0.99 14.44
N THR A 30 -2.37 1.80 15.49
CA THR A 30 -3.49 2.17 16.38
C THR A 30 -4.37 3.27 15.80
N VAL A 31 -4.02 3.77 14.62
CA VAL A 31 -4.83 4.74 13.90
C VAL A 31 -5.95 3.96 13.22
N VAL A 32 -7.15 3.99 13.81
CA VAL A 32 -8.37 3.71 13.04
C VAL A 32 -8.38 4.75 11.91
N PRO A 33 -8.37 4.35 10.62
CA PRO A 33 -8.46 5.29 9.53
C PRO A 33 -9.84 5.95 9.59
N MET A 34 -9.92 7.06 10.31
CA MET A 34 -11.07 7.93 10.30
C MET A 34 -10.98 8.76 9.02
N ILE A 35 -12.07 8.82 8.26
CA ILE A 35 -12.19 9.65 7.06
C ILE A 35 -11.71 11.09 7.37
N GLU A 36 -12.04 11.59 8.56
CA GLU A 36 -11.61 12.90 9.06
C GLU A 36 -10.07 13.08 9.15
N MET A 37 -9.31 12.01 9.41
CA MET A 37 -7.84 12.08 9.42
C MET A 37 -7.24 12.12 8.01
N ALA A 38 -7.85 11.45 7.04
CA ALA A 38 -7.49 11.55 5.63
C ALA A 38 -7.77 12.97 5.09
N GLU A 39 -8.90 13.55 5.49
CA GLU A 39 -9.26 14.94 5.15
C GLU A 39 -8.32 15.98 5.80
N ARG A 40 -7.86 15.73 7.04
CA ARG A 40 -6.89 16.62 7.72
C ARG A 40 -5.46 16.52 7.20
N GLY A 41 -5.03 15.35 6.73
CA GLY A 41 -3.68 15.12 6.20
C GLY A 41 -3.36 15.90 4.92
N ALA A 42 -4.40 16.24 4.14
CA ALA A 42 -4.25 17.04 2.92
C ALA A 42 -4.15 18.56 3.19
N SER A 43 -4.39 19.03 4.41
CA SER A 43 -4.43 20.46 4.72
C SER A 43 -3.11 20.94 5.33
N MET A 44 -2.05 20.98 4.51
CA MET A 44 -1.07 22.05 4.73
C MET A 44 -1.79 23.36 4.46
N VAL A 45 -1.81 24.27 5.44
CA VAL A 45 -2.35 25.63 5.26
C VAL A 45 -1.66 26.28 4.06
N GLY A 46 -2.40 26.48 2.97
CA GLY A 46 -1.89 27.04 1.70
C GLY A 46 -1.69 26.04 0.56
N ALA A 47 -1.85 24.73 0.78
CA ALA A 47 -1.98 23.77 -0.31
C ALA A 47 -3.40 23.85 -0.86
N GLY A 48 -3.56 24.35 -2.09
CA GLY A 48 -4.85 24.30 -2.77
C GLY A 48 -5.36 22.86 -2.76
N CYS A 49 -6.61 22.66 -2.32
CA CYS A 49 -7.26 21.37 -2.41
C CYS A 49 -7.38 21.03 -3.90
N LEU A 50 -6.53 20.12 -4.37
CA LEU A 50 -6.65 19.56 -5.71
C LEU A 50 -7.86 18.63 -5.68
N ILE A 51 -9.03 19.18 -5.98
CA ILE A 51 -10.22 18.39 -6.26
C ILE A 51 -9.98 17.80 -7.65
N LEU A 52 -9.67 16.50 -7.69
CA LEU A 52 -9.72 15.75 -8.93
C LEU A 52 -11.20 15.49 -9.24
N ASP A 53 -11.61 15.77 -10.47
CA ASP A 53 -12.87 15.24 -10.97
C ASP A 53 -12.83 13.70 -10.90
N GLN A 54 -14.00 13.06 -10.91
CA GLN A 54 -14.10 11.60 -10.82
C GLN A 54 -13.16 10.93 -11.83
N VAL A 55 -12.17 10.20 -11.32
CA VAL A 55 -11.11 9.56 -12.10
C VAL A 55 -11.72 8.39 -12.85
N THR A 56 -11.58 8.41 -14.17
CA THR A 56 -12.08 7.34 -15.05
C THR A 56 -11.02 6.25 -15.25
N GLU A 57 -11.48 5.09 -15.74
CA GLU A 57 -10.60 3.99 -16.14
C GLU A 57 -9.55 4.44 -17.17
N GLN A 58 -9.97 5.31 -18.10
CA GLN A 58 -9.09 5.84 -19.14
C GLN A 58 -8.00 6.74 -18.57
N ASP A 59 -8.30 7.53 -17.54
CA ASP A 59 -7.34 8.40 -16.88
C ASP A 59 -6.24 7.57 -16.20
N VAL A 60 -6.64 6.51 -15.49
CA VAL A 60 -5.70 5.59 -14.82
C VAL A 60 -4.85 4.84 -15.83
N ALA A 61 -5.46 4.24 -16.85
CA ALA A 61 -4.73 3.52 -17.90
C ALA A 61 -3.74 4.44 -18.64
N PHE A 62 -4.16 5.68 -18.93
CA PHE A 62 -3.30 6.68 -19.55
C PHE A 62 -2.14 7.09 -18.64
N ALA A 63 -2.38 7.29 -17.34
CA ALA A 63 -1.36 7.63 -16.36
C ALA A 63 -0.30 6.52 -16.22
N ILE A 64 -0.73 5.25 -16.11
CA ILE A 64 0.18 4.08 -16.06
C ILE A 64 1.00 3.99 -17.36
N LYS A 65 0.39 4.25 -18.51
CA LYS A 65 1.10 4.27 -19.80
C LYS A 65 2.15 5.39 -19.86
N LYS A 66 1.81 6.58 -19.35
CA LYS A 66 2.68 7.77 -19.32
C LYS A 66 3.79 7.71 -18.27
N PHE A 67 3.78 6.71 -17.39
CA PHE A 67 4.79 6.54 -16.36
C PHE A 67 6.20 6.55 -16.98
N LYS A 68 6.99 7.57 -16.64
CA LYS A 68 8.32 7.82 -17.21
C LYS A 68 9.29 6.74 -16.76
N SER A 69 9.86 6.02 -17.71
CA SER A 69 10.94 5.05 -17.49
C SER A 69 12.09 5.69 -16.70
N LYS A 70 12.21 5.33 -15.42
CA LYS A 70 13.39 5.61 -14.62
C LYS A 70 14.28 4.36 -14.57
N THR A 71 15.59 4.58 -14.68
CA THR A 71 16.62 3.55 -14.55
C THR A 71 16.94 3.20 -13.10
N THR A 72 16.72 4.13 -12.17
CA THR A 72 16.85 3.90 -10.73
C THR A 72 15.53 3.44 -10.15
N ALA A 73 15.56 2.33 -9.42
CA ALA A 73 14.43 1.89 -8.64
C ALA A 73 14.13 2.95 -7.56
N ASP A 74 12.87 3.36 -7.47
CA ASP A 74 12.37 4.27 -6.44
C ASP A 74 12.44 3.53 -5.06
N PRO A 75 12.12 4.16 -3.91
CA PRO A 75 12.34 3.57 -2.58
C PRO A 75 11.67 2.20 -2.35
N ASP A 76 10.65 1.90 -3.14
CA ASP A 76 9.90 0.64 -3.17
C ASP A 76 10.61 -0.49 -3.93
N LEU A 77 11.71 -0.19 -4.61
CA LEU A 77 12.52 -1.12 -5.42
C LEU A 77 11.74 -1.82 -6.55
N LEU A 78 10.53 -1.38 -6.87
CA LEU A 78 9.68 -2.01 -7.87
C LEU A 78 10.03 -1.50 -9.28
N PRO A 79 10.37 -2.40 -10.22
CA PRO A 79 10.58 -2.01 -11.60
C PRO A 79 9.30 -1.48 -12.25
N GLN A 80 9.43 -0.40 -12.99
CA GLN A 80 8.27 0.26 -13.60
C GLN A 80 7.49 -0.60 -14.61
N TYR A 81 8.14 -1.58 -15.23
CA TYR A 81 7.47 -2.49 -16.15
C TYR A 81 6.39 -3.33 -15.46
N ILE A 82 6.48 -3.55 -14.14
CA ILE A 82 5.47 -4.28 -13.36
C ILE A 82 4.14 -3.52 -13.41
N PHE A 83 4.18 -2.21 -13.12
CA PHE A 83 2.97 -1.39 -13.15
C PHE A 83 2.34 -1.33 -14.56
N LYS A 84 3.17 -1.30 -15.61
CA LYS A 84 2.69 -1.32 -17.00
C LYS A 84 2.09 -2.68 -17.39
N GLY A 85 2.72 -3.78 -16.99
CA GLY A 85 2.21 -5.13 -17.25
C GLY A 85 0.96 -5.48 -16.44
N CYS A 86 0.79 -4.85 -15.28
CA CYS A 86 -0.35 -5.05 -14.39
C CYS A 86 -1.43 -3.96 -14.54
N ALA A 87 -1.40 -3.14 -15.59
CA ALA A 87 -2.28 -1.97 -15.72
C ALA A 87 -3.77 -2.32 -15.52
N ASP A 88 -4.25 -3.39 -16.17
CA ASP A 88 -5.65 -3.81 -16.08
C ASP A 88 -6.03 -4.27 -14.67
N ASN A 89 -5.12 -4.92 -13.95
CA ASN A 89 -5.34 -5.38 -12.58
C ASN A 89 -5.23 -4.24 -11.55
N LEU A 90 -4.41 -3.23 -11.84
CA LEU A 90 -4.21 -2.08 -10.98
C LEU A 90 -5.28 -1.01 -11.18
N THR A 91 -5.95 -0.99 -12.34
CA THR A 91 -6.91 0.07 -12.65
C THR A 91 -8.10 0.12 -11.69
N PRO A 92 -8.82 -0.98 -11.40
CA PRO A 92 -9.95 -0.96 -10.46
C PRO A 92 -9.59 -0.48 -9.04
N PRO A 93 -8.53 -1.01 -8.37
CA PRO A 93 -8.18 -0.53 -7.03
C PRO A 93 -7.68 0.92 -7.04
N LEU A 94 -6.98 1.37 -8.09
CA LEU A 94 -6.56 2.77 -8.19
C LEU A 94 -7.74 3.72 -8.41
N MET A 95 -8.72 3.34 -9.23
CA MET A 95 -9.95 4.13 -9.38
C MET A 95 -10.72 4.24 -8.06
N PHE A 96 -10.76 3.19 -7.24
CA PHE A 96 -11.40 3.24 -5.93
C PHE A 96 -10.66 4.14 -4.93
N LEU A 97 -9.33 4.22 -5.01
CA LEU A 97 -8.53 5.03 -4.09
C LEU A 97 -8.56 6.52 -4.42
N PHE A 98 -8.72 6.89 -5.69
CA PHE A 98 -8.69 8.28 -6.13
C PHE A 98 -10.07 8.93 -6.28
N ASN A 99 -11.15 8.18 -6.05
CA ASN A 99 -12.53 8.64 -6.03
C ASN A 99 -13.14 8.51 -4.63
#